data_AF-A0A416DTG2-F1
#
_entry.id   AF-A0A416DTG2-F1
#
_cell.length_a   1.000
_cell.length_b   1.000
_cell.length_c   1.000
_cell.angle_alpha   90.00
_cell.angle_beta   90.00
_cell.angle_gamma   90.00
#
_symmetry.space_group_name_H-M   'P 1'
#
loop_
_entity.id
_entity.type
_entity.pdbx_description
1 polymer ?
#
loop_
_entity_poly.entity_id
_entity_poly.type
_entity_poly.pdbx_seq_one_letter_code
_entity_poly.pdbx_strand_id
1 'polypeptide(L)'
;MPSLQTARCVANAKNNGAKTIGQIYKEQSDYAMEQTWDNDIQSKVAYIYDFFHDDQPRLAEGMTYEDTTKTRIDVKFIVKSYQSMDKDQVDYYVQFKPSQPIRFTENDELYYFETDYKSTYGNTFPVGCYLDLPDDRNVYHKWLICREERANQFPKYLVLPCDYELCWIETNGKDRIKRRMWSVLRMQSSYTIGQYTDRVFTRTDNQNKIWLPLNKLTEKFWYTNSEDTTMRIVVSAPTEHPLIWACTKIENIQPIGIQKLTIYQTVWSDNRDYIEKDENGHIIGMWASYFDSEIAPTDPSTPTTPPSSITAKISASTSTIKVGGSYKNLTVNLFNDSNEDITTEYSDATFTWTCSIDDEDWTDKVTWRAGTEYNQKKVKFPNDTSTIGKILSVKCEIVKDNLPIKSEILPLELTE
;
A
#
# COMPACT_ATOMS: atom_id res chain seq x y z
N MET A 1 35.45 24.27 32.35
CA MET A 1 35.32 24.06 30.89
C MET A 1 36.68 23.64 30.34
N PRO A 2 36.79 22.59 29.51
CA PRO A 2 38.09 22.21 28.93
C PRO A 2 38.61 23.34 28.02
N SER A 3 39.93 23.47 27.90
CA SER A 3 40.53 24.48 27.02
C SER A 3 40.20 24.20 25.55
N LEU A 4 40.14 25.24 24.73
CA LEU A 4 39.92 25.15 23.26
C LEU A 4 40.93 24.21 22.57
N GLN A 5 42.16 24.14 23.10
CA GLN A 5 43.20 23.21 22.65
C GLN A 5 42.89 21.77 23.01
N THR A 6 42.42 21.51 24.24
CA THR A 6 42.02 20.16 24.68
C THR A 6 40.81 19.66 23.91
N ALA A 7 39.82 20.53 23.65
CA ALA A 7 38.67 20.22 22.82
C ALA A 7 39.09 19.87 21.37
N ARG A 8 40.05 20.62 20.79
CA ARG A 8 40.63 20.33 19.47
C ARG A 8 41.43 19.02 19.42
N CYS A 9 42.17 18.67 20.48
CA CYS A 9 42.90 17.41 20.55
C CYS A 9 41.97 16.20 20.63
N VAL A 10 40.90 16.26 21.44
CA VAL A 10 39.90 15.18 21.54
C VAL A 10 39.10 15.04 20.23
N ALA A 11 38.80 16.17 19.60
CA ALA A 11 38.22 16.24 18.26
C ALA A 11 39.09 15.56 17.18
N ASN A 12 40.39 15.85 17.17
CA ASN A 12 41.33 15.23 16.23
C ASN A 12 41.59 13.75 16.53
N ALA A 13 41.59 13.34 17.80
CA ALA A 13 41.79 11.94 18.20
C ALA A 13 40.61 11.02 17.84
N LYS A 14 39.40 11.56 17.66
CA LYS A 14 38.23 10.80 17.19
C LYS A 14 38.14 10.65 15.67
N ASN A 15 38.96 11.37 14.90
CA ASN A 15 38.89 11.36 13.45
C ASN A 15 39.71 10.18 12.89
N ASN A 16 39.04 9.17 12.34
CA ASN A 16 39.68 7.98 11.76
C ASN A 16 40.29 8.26 10.37
N GLY A 17 40.70 9.51 10.10
CA GLY A 17 41.23 9.99 8.82
C GLY A 17 40.21 10.12 7.68
N ALA A 18 39.07 9.42 7.76
CA ALA A 18 38.08 9.33 6.68
C ALA A 18 36.76 10.11 6.92
N LYS A 19 36.45 10.51 8.16
CA LYS A 19 35.15 11.12 8.52
C LYS A 19 35.30 12.35 9.41
N THR A 20 34.51 13.37 9.16
CA THR A 20 34.45 14.57 10.01
C THR A 20 33.84 14.25 11.38
N ILE A 21 34.15 15.04 12.40
CA ILE A 21 33.60 14.89 13.76
C ILE A 21 32.06 14.98 13.75
N GLY A 22 31.47 15.82 12.89
CA GLY A 22 30.03 15.93 12.74
C GLY A 22 29.39 14.65 12.22
N GLN A 23 30.03 13.98 11.25
CA GLN A 23 29.57 12.67 10.76
C GLN A 23 29.65 11.59 11.84
N ILE A 24 30.71 11.58 12.65
CA ILE A 24 30.83 10.65 13.78
C ILE A 24 29.72 10.87 14.81
N TYR A 25 29.42 12.12 15.17
CA TYR A 25 28.32 12.41 16.11
C TYR A 25 26.95 12.05 15.54
N LYS A 26 26.75 12.26 14.24
CA LYS A 26 25.53 11.80 13.58
C LYS A 26 25.39 10.29 13.68
N GLU A 27 26.41 9.52 13.29
CA GLU A 27 26.41 8.05 13.36
C GLU A 27 26.20 7.54 14.79
N GLN A 28 26.83 8.16 15.79
CA GLN A 28 26.63 7.80 17.20
C GLN A 28 25.20 8.05 17.66
N SER A 29 24.57 9.12 17.18
CA SER A 29 23.19 9.43 17.53
C SER A 29 22.20 8.53 16.80
N ASP A 30 22.45 8.22 15.51
CA ASP A 30 21.64 7.28 14.74
C ASP A 30 21.70 5.89 15.40
N TYR A 31 22.89 5.44 15.81
CA TYR A 31 23.07 4.22 16.58
C TYR A 31 22.31 4.25 17.91
N ALA A 32 22.40 5.35 18.68
CA ALA A 32 21.65 5.48 19.92
C ALA A 32 20.13 5.48 19.71
N MET A 33 19.65 6.11 18.63
CA MET A 33 18.23 6.13 18.26
C MET A 33 17.73 4.72 17.89
N GLU A 34 18.52 3.95 17.15
CA GLU A 34 18.22 2.54 16.84
C GLU A 34 18.12 1.70 18.11
N GLN A 35 19.14 1.76 18.99
CA GLN A 35 19.17 0.95 20.21
C GLN A 35 18.05 1.28 21.21
N THR A 36 17.53 2.50 21.16
CA THR A 36 16.46 2.96 22.06
C THR A 36 15.09 2.95 21.41
N TRP A 37 14.97 2.53 20.15
CA TRP A 37 13.74 2.63 19.37
C TRP A 37 12.58 1.88 20.02
N ASP A 38 12.77 0.60 20.27
CA ASP A 38 11.70 -0.30 20.74
C ASP A 38 11.31 -0.06 22.22
N ASN A 39 12.12 0.71 22.95
CA ASN A 39 11.84 1.10 24.34
C ASN A 39 11.13 2.45 24.46
N ASP A 40 10.92 3.15 23.36
CA ASP A 40 10.24 4.46 23.35
C ASP A 40 8.72 4.27 23.27
N ILE A 41 7.96 4.97 24.13
CA ILE A 41 6.49 4.95 24.12
C ILE A 41 5.90 5.46 22.81
N GLN A 42 6.65 6.29 22.08
CA GLN A 42 6.25 6.82 20.78
C GLN A 42 6.44 5.81 19.65
N SER A 43 7.18 4.72 19.89
CA SER A 43 7.43 3.68 18.89
C SER A 43 6.16 2.88 18.62
N LYS A 44 5.79 2.80 17.34
CA LYS A 44 4.61 2.11 16.84
C LYS A 44 5.00 1.31 15.59
N VAL A 45 4.34 0.17 15.40
CA VAL A 45 4.39 -0.60 14.15
C VAL A 45 3.28 -0.08 13.24
N ALA A 46 3.66 0.39 12.07
CA ALA A 46 2.78 1.00 11.08
C ALA A 46 2.85 0.25 9.75
N TYR A 47 1.99 0.62 8.81
CA TYR A 47 1.99 0.07 7.46
C TYR A 47 1.92 1.19 6.43
N ILE A 48 2.87 1.22 5.50
CA ILE A 48 3.01 2.25 4.47
C ILE A 48 2.69 1.67 3.09
N TYR A 49 1.93 2.41 2.29
CA TYR A 49 1.43 1.95 1.00
C TYR A 49 0.96 3.14 0.14
N ASP A 50 0.77 2.92 -1.15
CA ASP A 50 0.09 3.87 -2.03
C ASP A 50 -1.40 3.54 -2.18
N PHE A 51 -2.14 4.25 -3.03
CA PHE A 51 -3.55 3.95 -3.23
C PHE A 51 -3.82 2.56 -3.86
N PHE A 52 -2.91 2.02 -4.68
CA PHE A 52 -3.12 0.79 -5.43
C PHE A 52 -2.74 -0.49 -4.65
N HIS A 53 -1.96 -0.33 -3.58
CA HIS A 53 -1.57 -1.39 -2.65
C HIS A 53 -2.39 -1.35 -1.34
N ASP A 54 -3.52 -0.63 -1.32
CA ASP A 54 -4.50 -0.71 -0.23
C ASP A 54 -5.46 -1.88 -0.46
N ASP A 55 -5.27 -2.94 0.31
CA ASP A 55 -6.13 -4.13 0.38
C ASP A 55 -7.46 -3.87 1.10
N GLN A 56 -7.55 -2.79 1.89
CA GLN A 56 -8.74 -2.41 2.68
C GLN A 56 -9.18 -0.97 2.38
N PRO A 57 -9.46 -0.63 1.12
CA PRO A 57 -9.71 0.76 0.70
C PRO A 57 -11.00 1.36 1.26
N ARG A 58 -11.90 0.53 1.82
CA ARG A 58 -13.18 0.96 2.40
C ARG A 58 -13.08 1.35 3.88
N LEU A 59 -11.95 1.09 4.52
CA LEU A 59 -11.75 1.35 5.95
C LEU A 59 -10.80 2.54 6.16
N ALA A 60 -11.20 3.50 6.99
CA ALA A 60 -10.32 4.54 7.53
C ALA A 60 -9.79 4.18 8.92
N GLU A 61 -10.48 3.31 9.65
CA GLU A 61 -10.10 2.82 10.98
C GLU A 61 -10.38 1.32 11.10
N GLY A 62 -9.67 0.65 12.01
CA GLY A 62 -9.89 -0.76 12.33
C GLY A 62 -9.38 -1.76 11.28
N MET A 63 -8.38 -1.37 10.48
CA MET A 63 -7.74 -2.27 9.51
C MET A 63 -6.95 -3.39 10.21
N THR A 64 -6.85 -4.55 9.55
CA THR A 64 -6.09 -5.73 10.00
C THR A 64 -4.96 -6.08 9.03
N TYR A 65 -3.97 -6.88 9.46
CA TYR A 65 -2.73 -7.08 8.70
C TYR A 65 -2.21 -8.52 8.69
N GLU A 66 -3.10 -9.51 8.80
CA GLU A 66 -2.71 -10.93 8.73
C GLU A 66 -2.24 -11.30 7.31
N ASP A 67 -3.01 -10.90 6.29
CA ASP A 67 -2.71 -11.13 4.86
C ASP A 67 -2.78 -9.80 4.09
N THR A 68 -1.76 -8.95 4.27
CA THR A 68 -1.77 -7.58 3.72
C THR A 68 -0.79 -7.34 2.59
N THR A 69 -1.20 -6.53 1.61
CA THR A 69 -0.31 -5.98 0.55
C THR A 69 0.53 -4.79 1.01
N LYS A 70 0.32 -4.31 2.22
CA LYS A 70 0.96 -3.11 2.76
C LYS A 70 2.31 -3.44 3.40
N THR A 71 3.30 -2.57 3.20
CA THR A 71 4.63 -2.77 3.77
C THR A 71 4.66 -2.36 5.23
N ARG A 72 5.06 -3.29 6.11
CA ARG A 72 5.28 -3.03 7.54
C ARG A 72 6.46 -2.08 7.74
N ILE A 73 6.30 -1.06 8.58
CA ILE A 73 7.34 -0.07 8.89
C ILE A 73 7.30 0.34 10.36
N ASP A 74 8.47 0.49 10.99
CA ASP A 74 8.55 0.98 12.37
C ASP A 74 8.66 2.51 12.38
N VAL A 75 7.80 3.17 13.16
CA VAL A 75 7.70 4.63 13.20
C VAL A 75 7.64 5.15 14.64
N LYS A 76 8.15 6.35 14.88
CA LYS A 76 7.83 7.11 16.08
C LYS A 76 6.76 8.14 15.76
N PHE A 77 5.63 8.07 16.45
CA PHE A 77 4.55 9.04 16.32
C PHE A 77 4.70 10.16 17.36
N ILE A 78 4.75 11.40 16.88
CA ILE A 78 5.07 12.58 17.68
C ILE A 78 3.98 13.62 17.49
N VAL A 79 3.35 14.02 18.59
CA VAL A 79 2.37 15.10 18.61
C VAL A 79 3.09 16.44 18.48
N LYS A 80 2.82 17.19 17.40
CA LYS A 80 3.38 18.54 17.16
C LYS A 80 2.69 19.61 18.00
N SER A 81 1.36 19.54 18.07
CA SER A 81 0.53 20.40 18.89
C SER A 81 -0.77 19.68 19.25
N TYR A 82 -1.49 20.19 20.24
CA TYR A 82 -2.80 19.66 20.61
C TYR A 82 -3.91 20.42 19.91
N GLN A 83 -4.97 19.72 19.53
CA GLN A 83 -6.11 20.30 18.84
C GLN A 83 -6.85 21.30 19.71
N SER A 84 -7.34 22.37 19.07
CA SER A 84 -8.22 23.37 19.64
C SER A 84 -9.41 23.51 18.70
N MET A 85 -10.62 23.67 19.25
CA MET A 85 -11.86 23.68 18.45
C MET A 85 -11.88 24.80 17.39
N ASP A 86 -11.23 25.94 17.68
CA ASP A 86 -11.18 27.09 16.78
C ASP A 86 -10.12 26.99 15.67
N LYS A 87 -9.38 25.87 15.59
CA LYS A 87 -8.27 25.70 14.66
C LYS A 87 -8.47 24.49 13.77
N ASP A 88 -7.85 24.56 12.60
CA ASP A 88 -7.67 23.42 11.71
C ASP A 88 -7.16 22.18 12.44
N GLN A 89 -7.48 21.03 11.86
CA GLN A 89 -6.87 19.77 12.25
C GLN A 89 -5.35 19.88 12.31
N VAL A 90 -4.80 19.35 13.40
CA VAL A 90 -3.40 19.50 13.73
C VAL A 90 -2.55 18.56 12.90
N ASP A 91 -1.38 19.04 12.45
CA ASP A 91 -0.38 18.18 11.83
C ASP A 91 0.35 17.37 12.90
N TYR A 92 0.67 16.12 12.60
CA TYR A 92 1.49 15.26 13.46
C TYR A 92 2.81 14.94 12.77
N TYR A 93 3.79 14.49 13.55
CA TYR A 93 5.06 14.02 13.01
C TYR A 93 5.15 12.51 13.10
N VAL A 94 5.67 11.92 12.04
CA VAL A 94 6.24 10.57 12.08
C VAL A 94 7.72 10.63 11.77
N GLN A 95 8.48 9.78 12.46
CA GLN A 95 9.89 9.58 12.21
C GLN A 95 10.12 8.10 11.93
N PHE A 96 10.90 7.79 10.89
CA PHE A 96 11.30 6.42 10.58
C PHE A 96 12.59 6.04 11.30
N LYS A 97 12.82 4.75 11.48
CA LYS A 97 14.11 4.23 11.96
C LYS A 97 15.24 4.79 11.09
N PRO A 98 16.37 5.25 11.66
CA PRO A 98 17.54 5.66 10.88
C PRO A 98 17.99 4.63 9.83
N SER A 99 17.82 3.33 10.10
CA SER A 99 18.13 2.24 9.18
C SER A 99 17.11 2.04 8.06
N GLN A 100 15.94 2.69 8.12
CA GLN A 100 14.88 2.54 7.12
C GLN A 100 15.37 3.05 5.76
N PRO A 101 15.32 2.23 4.70
CA PRO A 101 15.61 2.69 3.36
C PRO A 101 14.63 3.77 2.91
N ILE A 102 15.17 4.83 2.31
CA ILE A 102 14.41 5.91 1.65
C ILE A 102 14.56 5.87 0.11
N ARG A 103 15.25 4.84 -0.38
CA ARG A 103 15.45 4.50 -1.78
C ARG A 103 15.40 2.99 -1.89
N PHE A 104 14.80 2.51 -2.95
CA PHE A 104 14.48 1.10 -3.11
C PHE A 104 15.11 0.54 -4.39
N THR A 105 15.42 -0.75 -4.35
CA THR A 105 15.94 -1.57 -5.44
C THR A 105 14.90 -2.62 -5.83
N GLU A 106 15.06 -3.30 -6.96
CA GLU A 106 14.06 -4.24 -7.50
C GLU A 106 13.59 -5.34 -6.54
N ASN A 107 14.40 -5.67 -5.53
CA ASN A 107 14.08 -6.70 -4.55
C ASN A 107 13.35 -6.16 -3.30
N ASP A 108 13.20 -4.84 -3.17
CA ASP A 108 12.54 -4.20 -2.04
C ASP A 108 11.01 -4.09 -2.28
N GLU A 109 10.19 -4.34 -1.26
CA GLU A 109 8.73 -4.29 -1.36
C GLU A 109 8.19 -2.95 -1.88
N LEU A 110 8.87 -1.84 -1.54
CA LEU A 110 8.50 -0.48 -1.93
C LEU A 110 9.13 -0.03 -3.25
N TYR A 111 9.72 -0.94 -4.04
CA TYR A 111 10.35 -0.60 -5.31
C TYR A 111 9.40 0.09 -6.29
N TYR A 112 8.11 -0.26 -6.27
CA TYR A 112 7.10 0.40 -7.10
C TYR A 112 7.07 1.93 -6.91
N PHE A 113 7.49 2.44 -5.75
CA PHE A 113 7.56 3.88 -5.52
C PHE A 113 8.61 4.57 -6.42
N GLU A 114 9.73 3.90 -6.70
CA GLU A 114 10.80 4.42 -7.56
C GLU A 114 10.35 4.48 -9.02
N THR A 115 9.55 3.51 -9.49
CA THR A 115 9.04 3.45 -10.86
C THR A 115 7.80 4.31 -11.06
N ASP A 116 6.76 4.09 -10.25
CA ASP A 116 5.41 4.59 -10.54
C ASP A 116 5.18 6.01 -10.02
N TYR A 117 5.99 6.44 -9.06
CA TYR A 117 5.84 7.75 -8.42
C TYR A 117 7.03 8.67 -8.64
N LYS A 118 8.23 8.22 -8.27
CA LYS A 118 9.42 9.06 -8.40
C LYS A 118 9.80 9.30 -9.86
N SER A 119 9.81 8.27 -10.70
CA SER A 119 10.16 8.42 -12.12
C SER A 119 9.05 9.09 -12.92
N THR A 120 7.78 8.84 -12.60
CA THR A 120 6.63 9.43 -13.31
C THR A 120 6.33 10.87 -12.89
N TYR A 121 6.29 11.15 -11.58
CA TYR A 121 5.83 12.43 -11.03
C TYR A 121 6.93 13.27 -10.37
N GLY A 122 8.09 12.67 -10.07
CA GLY A 122 9.16 13.35 -9.33
C GLY A 122 8.98 13.36 -7.81
N ASN A 123 8.11 12.48 -7.28
CA ASN A 123 7.83 12.38 -5.84
C ASN A 123 9.10 11.98 -5.07
N THR A 124 9.22 12.46 -3.83
CA THR A 124 10.25 11.99 -2.89
C THR A 124 9.60 11.15 -1.82
N PHE A 125 10.04 9.89 -1.67
CA PHE A 125 9.53 9.00 -0.63
C PHE A 125 9.74 9.64 0.74
N PRO A 126 8.77 9.57 1.66
CA PRO A 126 7.46 8.89 1.59
C PRO A 126 6.26 9.80 1.24
N VAL A 127 6.49 10.99 0.68
CA VAL A 127 5.41 11.96 0.42
C VAL A 127 4.41 11.41 -0.61
N GLY A 128 3.13 11.44 -0.26
CA GLY A 128 2.05 10.90 -1.07
C GLY A 128 1.68 9.45 -0.77
N CYS A 129 2.36 8.78 0.17
CA CYS A 129 1.93 7.48 0.67
C CYS A 129 0.89 7.64 1.80
N TYR A 130 0.02 6.64 1.92
CA TYR A 130 -0.75 6.41 3.14
C TYR A 130 0.11 5.72 4.20
N LEU A 131 -0.26 5.91 5.45
CA LEU A 131 0.36 5.30 6.61
C LEU A 131 -0.73 4.91 7.60
N ASP A 132 -0.87 3.63 7.89
CA ASP A 132 -1.77 3.18 8.94
C ASP A 132 -1.04 3.17 10.28
N LEU A 133 -1.56 3.89 11.25
CA LEU A 133 -0.96 4.06 12.58
C LEU A 133 -1.90 3.56 13.68
N PRO A 134 -1.42 2.73 14.62
CA PRO A 134 -2.23 2.27 15.74
C PRO A 134 -2.33 3.35 16.82
N ASP A 135 -3.54 3.52 17.36
CA ASP A 135 -3.76 4.27 18.59
C ASP A 135 -3.36 3.44 19.84
N ASP A 136 -3.59 3.99 21.04
CA ASP A 136 -3.25 3.31 22.29
C ASP A 136 -4.15 2.10 22.62
N ARG A 137 -5.21 1.88 21.82
CA ARG A 137 -6.08 0.70 21.87
C ARG A 137 -5.71 -0.32 20.80
N ASN A 138 -4.62 -0.10 20.05
CA ASN A 138 -4.21 -0.87 18.88
C ASN A 138 -5.24 -0.88 17.74
N VAL A 139 -6.08 0.16 17.66
CA VAL A 139 -6.92 0.39 16.48
C VAL A 139 -6.11 1.21 15.49
N TYR A 140 -5.93 0.67 14.29
CA TYR A 140 -5.22 1.37 13.22
C TYR A 140 -6.12 2.42 12.58
N HIS A 141 -5.55 3.59 12.32
CA HIS A 141 -6.18 4.73 11.63
C HIS A 141 -5.37 5.07 10.39
N LYS A 142 -6.02 5.50 9.31
CA LYS A 142 -5.38 5.85 8.03
C LYS A 142 -4.90 7.30 8.03
N TRP A 143 -3.65 7.52 7.67
CA TRP A 143 -3.03 8.84 7.58
C TRP A 143 -2.40 9.06 6.20
N LEU A 144 -2.29 10.33 5.79
CA LEU A 144 -1.58 10.74 4.58
C LEU A 144 -0.26 11.43 4.94
N ILE A 145 0.84 10.95 4.36
CA ILE A 145 2.14 11.60 4.52
C ILE A 145 2.25 12.78 3.57
N CYS A 146 2.19 13.98 4.15
CA CYS A 146 1.96 15.21 3.40
C CYS A 146 3.24 15.96 3.05
N ARG A 147 4.29 15.90 3.88
CA ARG A 147 5.52 16.68 3.65
C ARG A 147 6.70 16.16 4.46
N GLU A 148 7.90 16.31 3.91
CA GLU A 148 9.16 16.14 4.64
C GLU A 148 9.54 17.43 5.39
N GLU A 149 9.88 17.30 6.67
CA GLU A 149 10.62 18.31 7.43
C GLU A 149 12.12 17.97 7.37
N ARG A 150 12.84 18.75 6.57
CA ARG A 150 14.28 18.58 6.40
C ARG A 150 15.01 19.01 7.66
N ALA A 151 15.60 18.04 8.34
CA ALA A 151 16.47 18.23 9.48
C ALA A 151 17.84 17.61 9.21
N ASN A 152 18.89 18.17 9.83
CA ASN A 152 20.25 17.60 9.73
C ASN A 152 20.35 16.20 10.37
N GLN A 153 19.42 15.89 11.27
CA GLN A 153 19.37 14.66 12.04
C GLN A 153 17.91 14.31 12.34
N PHE A 154 17.59 13.02 12.27
CA PHE A 154 16.23 12.48 12.44
C PHE A 154 15.17 13.20 11.59
N PRO A 155 15.18 12.99 10.26
CA PRO A 155 14.14 13.51 9.39
C PRO A 155 12.75 13.14 9.90
N LYS A 156 11.84 14.11 9.89
CA LYS A 156 10.45 13.92 10.29
C LYS A 156 9.54 14.19 9.11
N TYR A 157 8.39 13.55 9.11
CA TYR A 157 7.38 13.71 8.08
C TYR A 157 6.08 14.17 8.72
N LEU A 158 5.43 15.14 8.09
CA LEU A 158 4.14 15.65 8.52
C LEU A 158 3.04 14.72 8.00
N VAL A 159 2.22 14.21 8.91
CA VAL A 159 1.06 13.37 8.60
C VAL A 159 -0.23 14.03 9.05
N LEU A 160 -1.29 13.78 8.29
CA LEU A 160 -2.65 14.22 8.56
C LEU A 160 -3.60 13.02 8.45
N PRO A 161 -4.61 12.89 9.32
CA PRO A 161 -5.52 11.75 9.31
C PRO A 161 -6.50 11.87 8.14
N CYS A 162 -6.89 10.72 7.59
CA CYS A 162 -7.76 10.62 6.42
C CYS A 162 -9.20 10.29 6.84
N ASP A 163 -9.91 11.29 7.39
CA ASP A 163 -11.23 11.06 8.00
C ASP A 163 -12.40 11.11 7.00
N TYR A 164 -12.15 11.49 5.74
CA TYR A 164 -13.21 11.77 4.76
C TYR A 164 -13.05 10.96 3.48
N GLU A 165 -14.06 10.16 3.13
CA GLU A 165 -14.13 9.43 1.86
C GLU A 165 -14.63 10.37 0.74
N LEU A 166 -13.76 10.67 -0.21
CA LEU A 166 -14.09 11.38 -1.43
C LEU A 166 -14.71 10.42 -2.43
N CYS A 167 -15.90 10.75 -2.96
CA CYS A 167 -16.55 10.00 -4.03
C CYS A 167 -16.69 10.85 -5.31
N TRP A 168 -16.34 10.28 -6.47
CA TRP A 168 -16.50 10.93 -7.76
C TRP A 168 -16.68 9.91 -8.89
N ILE A 169 -17.09 10.40 -10.05
CA ILE A 169 -17.14 9.61 -11.28
C ILE A 169 -15.99 10.03 -12.18
N GLU A 170 -15.15 9.07 -12.53
CA GLU A 170 -14.12 9.21 -13.54
C GLU A 170 -14.71 8.91 -14.91
N THR A 171 -14.47 9.78 -15.89
CA THR A 171 -14.85 9.56 -17.29
C THR A 171 -13.58 9.36 -18.12
N ASN A 172 -13.43 8.18 -18.72
CA ASN A 172 -12.33 7.85 -19.63
C ASN A 172 -12.90 7.48 -21.01
N GLY A 173 -13.05 8.48 -21.87
CA GLY A 173 -13.72 8.30 -23.16
C GLY A 173 -15.20 7.92 -22.97
N LYS A 174 -15.54 6.66 -23.27
CA LYS A 174 -16.90 6.12 -23.10
C LYS A 174 -17.11 5.46 -21.73
N ASP A 175 -16.04 5.08 -21.06
CA ASP A 175 -16.11 4.37 -19.80
C ASP A 175 -16.32 5.38 -18.66
N ARG A 176 -17.26 5.07 -17.77
CA ARG A 176 -17.56 5.86 -16.59
C ARG A 176 -17.40 4.97 -15.37
N ILE A 177 -16.52 5.36 -14.46
CA ILE A 177 -16.11 4.52 -13.34
C ILE A 177 -16.35 5.27 -12.04
N LYS A 178 -17.07 4.64 -11.11
CA LYS A 178 -17.23 5.10 -9.74
C LYS A 178 -15.88 5.02 -9.02
N ARG A 179 -15.44 6.09 -8.39
CA ARG A 179 -14.15 6.15 -7.68
C ARG A 179 -14.31 6.69 -6.28
N ARG A 180 -13.54 6.13 -5.37
CA ARG A 180 -13.51 6.52 -3.96
C ARG A 180 -12.08 6.61 -3.48
N MET A 181 -11.82 7.55 -2.59
CA MET A 181 -10.50 7.68 -1.98
C MET A 181 -10.61 8.38 -0.63
N TRP A 182 -9.97 7.83 0.38
CA TRP A 182 -9.81 8.51 1.66
C TRP A 182 -8.95 9.76 1.51
N SER A 183 -9.33 10.83 2.18
CA SER A 183 -8.76 12.14 1.94
C SER A 183 -8.66 12.95 3.21
N VAL A 184 -7.76 13.93 3.18
CA VAL A 184 -7.60 14.90 4.27
C VAL A 184 -8.40 16.15 3.91
N LEU A 185 -9.31 16.56 4.79
CA LEU A 185 -10.05 17.82 4.67
C LEU A 185 -9.40 18.89 5.54
N ARG A 186 -9.16 20.07 4.97
CA ARG A 186 -8.63 21.25 5.67
C ARG A 186 -9.57 22.40 5.44
N MET A 187 -9.90 23.15 6.49
CA MET A 187 -10.67 24.37 6.29
C MET A 187 -9.78 25.39 5.61
N GLN A 188 -10.36 26.15 4.69
CA GLN A 188 -9.74 27.38 4.21
C GLN A 188 -10.48 28.52 4.88
N SER A 189 -9.87 29.15 5.90
CA SER A 189 -10.47 30.32 6.52
C SER A 189 -10.51 31.48 5.51
N SER A 190 -11.60 31.62 4.75
CA SER A 190 -11.94 32.85 4.06
C SER A 190 -12.76 33.73 5.01
N TYR A 191 -12.31 34.97 5.23
CA TYR A 191 -13.11 35.97 5.93
C TYR A 191 -14.19 36.49 5.00
N THR A 192 -15.26 35.73 4.83
CA THR A 192 -16.45 36.21 4.12
C THR A 192 -17.71 35.58 4.70
N ILE A 193 -18.77 36.38 4.71
CA ILE A 193 -19.98 36.19 5.51
C ILE A 193 -20.90 35.17 4.81
N GLY A 194 -20.49 33.91 4.72
CA GLY A 194 -21.33 32.73 4.41
C GLY A 194 -22.07 32.69 3.07
N GLN A 195 -22.26 33.81 2.39
CA GLN A 195 -22.83 33.96 1.06
C GLN A 195 -22.23 35.20 0.38
N TYR A 196 -21.61 35.03 -0.78
CA TYR A 196 -21.26 36.15 -1.65
C TYR A 196 -22.45 36.44 -2.56
N THR A 197 -23.00 37.66 -2.46
CA THR A 197 -24.07 38.12 -3.35
C THR A 197 -23.52 39.20 -4.26
N ASP A 198 -23.40 38.90 -5.55
CA ASP A 198 -23.30 39.92 -6.60
C ASP A 198 -24.72 40.28 -7.06
N ARG A 199 -24.88 41.35 -7.84
CA ARG A 199 -26.16 41.92 -8.30
C ARG A 199 -27.05 40.93 -9.09
N VAL A 200 -26.54 39.74 -9.44
CA VAL A 200 -27.18 38.74 -10.32
C VAL A 200 -27.17 37.31 -9.74
N PHE A 201 -26.40 37.01 -8.68
CA PHE A 201 -26.37 35.67 -8.07
C PHE A 201 -25.88 35.68 -6.61
N THR A 202 -26.39 34.71 -5.82
CA THR A 202 -25.96 34.42 -4.44
C THR A 202 -25.25 33.06 -4.41
N ARG A 203 -24.04 33.00 -3.86
CA ARG A 203 -23.27 31.74 -3.69
C ARG A 203 -22.96 31.53 -2.23
N THR A 204 -23.09 30.31 -1.73
CA THR A 204 -22.61 29.95 -0.38
C THR A 204 -21.09 30.04 -0.34
N ASP A 205 -20.55 30.88 0.53
CA ASP A 205 -19.10 31.08 0.66
C ASP A 205 -18.53 30.09 1.68
N ASN A 206 -18.58 28.81 1.31
CA ASN A 206 -17.98 27.73 2.07
C ASN A 206 -16.90 27.08 1.21
N GLN A 207 -15.64 27.31 1.58
CA GLN A 207 -14.47 26.84 0.85
C GLN A 207 -13.66 25.89 1.72
N ASN A 208 -13.34 24.74 1.17
CA ASN A 208 -12.46 23.76 1.80
C ASN A 208 -11.30 23.39 0.88
N LYS A 209 -10.25 22.83 1.48
CA LYS A 209 -9.17 22.17 0.75
C LYS A 209 -9.19 20.67 1.03
N ILE A 210 -9.11 19.89 -0.03
CA ILE A 210 -8.93 18.44 0.04
C ILE A 210 -7.50 18.11 -0.38
N TRP A 211 -6.80 17.29 0.40
CA TRP A 211 -5.47 16.80 0.06
C TRP A 211 -5.54 15.30 -0.17
N LEU A 212 -4.97 14.87 -1.29
CA LEU A 212 -4.96 13.50 -1.77
C LEU A 212 -3.55 13.13 -2.22
N PRO A 213 -3.18 11.84 -2.23
CA PRO A 213 -1.97 11.40 -2.89
C PRO A 213 -2.05 11.67 -4.40
N LEU A 214 -0.95 12.10 -5.01
CA LEU A 214 -0.87 12.22 -6.47
C LEU A 214 -0.64 10.84 -7.11
N ASN A 215 -1.62 10.37 -7.87
CA ASN A 215 -1.59 9.10 -8.60
C ASN A 215 -2.39 9.18 -9.93
N LYS A 216 -2.41 8.08 -10.69
CA LYS A 216 -3.10 7.93 -11.99
C LYS A 216 -4.60 8.26 -12.00
N LEU A 217 -5.25 8.28 -10.84
CA LEU A 217 -6.67 8.65 -10.71
C LEU A 217 -6.81 10.14 -10.39
N THR A 218 -6.08 10.62 -9.39
CA THR A 218 -6.18 12.01 -8.91
C THR A 218 -5.56 13.03 -9.87
N GLU A 219 -4.60 12.61 -10.71
CA GLU A 219 -4.01 13.45 -11.75
C GLU A 219 -5.05 13.90 -12.79
N LYS A 220 -6.12 13.11 -12.95
CA LYS A 220 -7.21 13.37 -13.90
C LYS A 220 -8.19 14.39 -13.39
N PHE A 221 -8.08 14.83 -12.13
CA PHE A 221 -8.92 15.92 -11.65
C PHE A 221 -8.68 17.19 -12.45
N TRP A 222 -9.76 17.89 -12.74
CA TRP A 222 -9.76 19.07 -13.59
C TRP A 222 -10.74 20.11 -13.05
N TYR A 223 -10.57 21.34 -13.51
CA TYR A 223 -11.49 22.43 -13.20
C TYR A 223 -11.57 23.39 -14.40
N THR A 224 -12.67 24.14 -14.48
CA THR A 224 -12.88 25.18 -15.49
C THR A 224 -13.24 26.50 -14.81
N ASN A 225 -13.39 27.56 -15.61
CA ASN A 225 -13.81 28.87 -15.12
C ASN A 225 -15.33 28.97 -14.83
N SER A 226 -16.10 27.91 -15.08
CA SER A 226 -17.56 27.89 -14.86
C SER A 226 -17.93 26.83 -13.84
N GLU A 227 -18.77 27.20 -12.88
CA GLU A 227 -19.23 26.29 -11.82
C GLU A 227 -20.10 25.16 -12.36
N ASP A 228 -20.83 25.39 -13.46
CA ASP A 228 -21.73 24.38 -14.04
C ASP A 228 -20.99 23.29 -14.81
N THR A 229 -19.79 23.62 -15.30
CA THR A 229 -18.98 22.72 -16.13
C THR A 229 -17.72 22.24 -15.45
N THR A 230 -17.43 22.66 -14.22
CA THR A 230 -16.27 22.15 -13.49
C THR A 230 -16.54 20.76 -12.91
N MET A 231 -15.49 20.05 -12.52
CA MET A 231 -15.64 18.76 -11.84
C MET A 231 -16.36 18.92 -10.51
N ARG A 232 -17.42 18.13 -10.32
CA ARG A 232 -18.18 18.02 -9.06
C ARG A 232 -17.83 16.72 -8.36
N ILE A 233 -17.71 16.79 -7.05
CA ILE A 233 -17.34 15.67 -6.19
C ILE A 233 -18.21 15.67 -4.93
N VAL A 234 -18.27 14.52 -4.25
CA VAL A 234 -18.98 14.39 -2.98
C VAL A 234 -17.98 14.11 -1.86
N VAL A 235 -18.02 14.96 -0.84
CA VAL A 235 -17.36 14.76 0.46
C VAL A 235 -18.38 15.16 1.51
N SER A 236 -19.06 14.17 2.09
CA SER A 236 -20.16 14.40 3.02
C SER A 236 -20.40 13.17 3.89
N ALA A 237 -21.07 13.37 5.03
CA ALA A 237 -21.61 12.26 5.79
C ALA A 237 -22.68 11.53 4.96
N PRO A 238 -22.84 10.20 5.14
CA PRO A 238 -23.88 9.42 4.44
C PRO A 238 -25.27 9.85 4.94
N THR A 239 -25.87 10.80 4.23
CA THR A 239 -27.17 11.41 4.58
C THR A 239 -28.03 11.54 3.33
N GLU A 240 -29.33 11.72 3.50
CA GLU A 240 -30.26 11.92 2.37
C GLU A 240 -30.10 13.30 1.70
N HIS A 241 -29.34 14.21 2.30
CA HIS A 241 -29.04 15.54 1.79
C HIS A 241 -27.54 15.82 1.81
N PRO A 242 -26.76 15.13 0.97
CA PRO A 242 -25.32 15.24 1.01
C PRO A 242 -24.82 16.55 0.41
N LEU A 243 -23.64 16.96 0.87
CA LEU A 243 -22.98 18.17 0.39
C LEU A 243 -22.16 17.86 -0.86
N ILE A 244 -22.46 18.58 -1.94
CA ILE A 244 -21.69 18.53 -3.18
C ILE A 244 -20.71 19.69 -3.21
N TRP A 245 -19.55 19.41 -3.79
CA TRP A 245 -18.48 20.37 -3.92
C TRP A 245 -18.01 20.48 -5.36
N ALA A 246 -17.85 21.71 -5.84
CA ALA A 246 -17.30 22.03 -7.15
C ALA A 246 -15.81 22.34 -7.00
N CYS A 247 -14.96 21.70 -7.82
CA CYS A 247 -13.53 21.96 -7.86
C CYS A 247 -13.25 23.31 -8.54
N THR A 248 -12.47 24.19 -7.91
CA THR A 248 -12.15 25.52 -8.46
C THR A 248 -10.67 25.78 -8.63
N LYS A 249 -9.82 24.96 -8.00
CA LYS A 249 -8.37 25.06 -8.14
C LYS A 249 -7.72 23.73 -7.82
N ILE A 250 -6.65 23.42 -8.55
CA ILE A 250 -5.82 22.23 -8.34
C ILE A 250 -4.36 22.68 -8.17
N GLU A 251 -3.70 22.18 -7.14
CA GLU A 251 -2.30 22.47 -6.83
C GLU A 251 -1.54 21.16 -6.54
N ASN A 252 -0.44 20.90 -7.24
CA ASN A 252 0.28 19.62 -7.16
C ASN A 252 1.81 19.72 -7.00
N ILE A 253 2.32 20.93 -6.74
CA ILE A 253 3.76 21.22 -6.76
C ILE A 253 4.37 21.44 -5.36
N GLN A 254 3.54 21.63 -4.33
CA GLN A 254 4.00 21.99 -2.98
C GLN A 254 3.34 21.15 -1.88
N PRO A 255 3.93 20.00 -1.52
CA PRO A 255 5.03 19.31 -2.22
C PRO A 255 4.54 18.44 -3.40
N ILE A 256 5.48 18.08 -4.26
CA ILE A 256 5.26 17.05 -5.29
C ILE A 256 4.89 15.73 -4.60
N GLY A 257 3.87 15.05 -5.12
CA GLY A 257 3.29 13.82 -4.56
C GLY A 257 1.97 14.01 -3.83
N ILE A 258 1.50 15.25 -3.67
CA ILE A 258 0.19 15.58 -3.11
C ILE A 258 -0.60 16.38 -4.13
N GLN A 259 -1.85 15.97 -4.38
CA GLN A 259 -2.85 16.69 -5.13
C GLN A 259 -3.75 17.47 -4.15
N LYS A 260 -3.73 18.80 -4.23
CA LYS A 260 -4.57 19.68 -3.40
C LYS A 260 -5.69 20.28 -4.24
N LEU A 261 -6.92 20.00 -3.84
CA LEU A 261 -8.12 20.57 -4.46
C LEU A 261 -8.64 21.69 -3.58
N THR A 262 -8.94 22.84 -4.19
CA THR A 262 -9.76 23.86 -3.55
C THR A 262 -11.18 23.72 -4.07
N ILE A 263 -12.14 23.64 -3.16
CA ILE A 263 -13.51 23.27 -3.48
C ILE A 263 -14.50 24.24 -2.84
N TYR A 264 -15.59 24.49 -3.55
CA TYR A 264 -16.71 25.31 -3.07
C TYR A 264 -17.98 24.48 -2.99
N GLN A 265 -18.76 24.70 -1.94
CA GLN A 265 -20.04 24.03 -1.80
C GLN A 265 -20.99 24.45 -2.92
N THR A 266 -21.62 23.48 -3.55
CA THR A 266 -22.64 23.68 -4.58
C THR A 266 -23.92 22.88 -4.24
N VAL A 267 -24.95 23.05 -5.07
CA VAL A 267 -26.29 22.51 -4.81
C VAL A 267 -26.38 21.08 -5.32
N TRP A 268 -27.07 20.22 -4.54
CA TRP A 268 -27.48 18.89 -4.96
C TRP A 268 -28.57 18.96 -6.01
N SER A 269 -28.49 18.11 -7.04
CA SER A 269 -29.43 18.10 -8.14
C SER A 269 -29.89 16.69 -8.47
N ASP A 270 -31.15 16.37 -8.16
CA ASP A 270 -31.73 15.03 -8.35
C ASP A 270 -31.69 14.52 -9.81
N ASN A 271 -31.56 15.43 -10.77
CA ASN A 271 -31.43 15.10 -12.19
C ASN A 271 -29.98 14.84 -12.65
N ARG A 272 -28.98 15.10 -11.80
CA ARG A 272 -27.55 14.93 -12.11
C ARG A 272 -26.86 13.98 -11.14
N ASP A 273 -27.31 13.94 -9.89
CA ASP A 273 -26.60 13.30 -8.79
C ASP A 273 -27.37 12.06 -8.28
N TYR A 274 -26.65 11.10 -7.70
CA TYR A 274 -27.23 9.81 -7.30
C TYR A 274 -26.76 9.37 -5.91
N ILE A 275 -27.71 8.94 -5.08
CA ILE A 275 -27.45 8.29 -3.79
C ILE A 275 -27.67 6.79 -3.95
N GLU A 276 -26.62 6.03 -3.71
CA GLU A 276 -26.61 4.58 -3.79
C GLU A 276 -26.87 3.99 -2.40
N LYS A 277 -27.87 3.11 -2.30
CA LYS A 277 -28.26 2.43 -1.06
C LYS A 277 -28.12 0.91 -1.21
N ASP A 278 -27.78 0.22 -0.13
CA ASP A 278 -27.81 -1.24 -0.07
C ASP A 278 -29.25 -1.79 0.06
N GLU A 279 -29.40 -3.12 0.10
CA GLU A 279 -30.70 -3.79 0.28
C GLU A 279 -31.41 -3.42 1.57
N ASN A 280 -30.66 -2.99 2.59
CA ASN A 280 -31.18 -2.58 3.90
C ASN A 280 -31.51 -1.08 3.96
N GLY A 281 -31.27 -0.34 2.87
CA GLY A 281 -31.51 1.09 2.78
C GLY A 281 -30.38 1.97 3.35
N HIS A 282 -29.23 1.40 3.73
CA HIS A 282 -28.06 2.18 4.14
C HIS A 282 -27.39 2.81 2.94
N ILE A 283 -26.98 4.07 3.07
CA ILE A 283 -26.26 4.78 2.02
C ILE A 283 -24.85 4.19 1.93
N ILE A 284 -24.56 3.56 0.79
CA ILE A 284 -23.26 2.97 0.51
C ILE A 284 -22.43 3.82 -0.43
N GLY A 285 -22.99 4.82 -1.12
CA GLY A 285 -22.26 5.71 -2.04
C GLY A 285 -23.06 6.96 -2.40
N MET A 286 -22.36 8.04 -2.71
CA MET A 286 -22.96 9.30 -3.12
C MET A 286 -22.16 9.88 -4.27
N TRP A 287 -22.83 10.14 -5.38
CA TRP A 287 -22.19 10.36 -6.68
C TRP A 287 -22.68 11.65 -7.31
N ALA A 288 -21.80 12.64 -7.42
CA ALA A 288 -22.08 13.83 -8.20
C ALA A 288 -21.96 13.52 -9.70
N SER A 289 -22.79 14.16 -10.53
CA SER A 289 -22.73 14.04 -11.99
C SER A 289 -22.97 12.61 -12.52
N TYR A 290 -23.68 11.77 -11.77
CA TYR A 290 -24.07 10.41 -12.17
C TYR A 290 -24.89 10.37 -13.45
N PHE A 291 -25.85 11.27 -13.62
CA PHE A 291 -26.75 11.30 -14.78
C PHE A 291 -26.31 12.25 -15.91
N ASP A 292 -25.08 12.78 -15.86
CA ASP A 292 -24.54 13.66 -16.92
C ASP A 292 -24.29 12.93 -18.26
N SER A 293 -24.45 11.60 -18.30
CA SER A 293 -24.36 10.77 -19.51
C SER A 293 -25.38 9.62 -19.45
N GLU A 294 -25.85 9.16 -20.62
CA GLU A 294 -26.75 8.01 -20.77
C GLU A 294 -26.08 6.68 -20.37
N ILE A 295 -24.75 6.62 -20.37
CA ILE A 295 -23.99 5.44 -19.96
C ILE A 295 -23.88 5.45 -18.44
N ALA A 296 -24.44 4.46 -17.76
CA ALA A 296 -24.33 4.33 -16.31
C ALA A 296 -22.86 4.07 -15.88
N PRO A 297 -22.37 4.74 -14.83
CA PRO A 297 -21.07 4.43 -14.24
C PRO A 297 -21.03 3.01 -13.68
N THR A 298 -19.95 2.30 -13.94
CA THR A 298 -19.68 1.00 -13.33
C THR A 298 -18.84 1.17 -12.07
N ASP A 299 -18.96 0.24 -11.14
CA ASP A 299 -17.96 0.10 -10.09
C ASP A 299 -16.59 -0.17 -10.73
N PRO A 300 -15.49 0.27 -10.09
CA PRO A 300 -14.19 -0.04 -10.62
C PRO A 300 -14.11 -1.56 -10.68
N SER A 301 -13.71 -2.10 -11.83
CA SER A 301 -13.08 -3.41 -11.83
C SER A 301 -12.05 -3.30 -10.72
N THR A 302 -12.24 -4.04 -9.63
CA THR A 302 -11.22 -4.16 -8.60
C THR A 302 -9.96 -4.35 -9.40
N PRO A 303 -8.96 -3.44 -9.31
CA PRO A 303 -7.67 -3.86 -9.78
C PRO A 303 -7.45 -5.11 -8.98
N THR A 304 -7.54 -6.26 -9.65
CA THR A 304 -6.72 -7.39 -9.29
C THR A 304 -5.32 -6.86 -9.55
N THR A 305 -4.83 -5.95 -8.69
CA THR A 305 -3.53 -6.14 -8.10
C THR A 305 -3.66 -7.57 -7.64
N PRO A 306 -2.95 -8.53 -8.25
CA PRO A 306 -2.92 -9.83 -7.64
C PRO A 306 -2.10 -9.60 -6.36
N PRO A 307 -2.64 -9.67 -5.13
CA PRO A 307 -2.00 -10.55 -4.18
C PRO A 307 -2.42 -11.94 -4.61
N SER A 308 -1.95 -12.41 -5.77
CA SER A 308 -2.17 -13.80 -6.12
C SER A 308 -1.20 -14.56 -5.23
N SER A 309 -1.58 -14.79 -3.97
CA SER A 309 -1.08 -15.92 -3.19
C SER A 309 -1.64 -17.19 -3.84
N ILE A 310 -1.24 -17.41 -5.10
CA ILE A 310 -1.55 -18.64 -5.80
C ILE A 310 -0.87 -19.72 -5.00
N THR A 311 -1.71 -20.51 -4.34
CA THR A 311 -1.24 -21.58 -3.51
C THR A 311 -1.10 -22.79 -4.41
N ALA A 312 0.14 -23.22 -4.65
CA ALA A 312 0.42 -24.42 -5.41
C ALA A 312 0.59 -25.61 -4.45
N LYS A 313 -0.28 -26.62 -4.56
CA LYS A 313 -0.26 -27.83 -3.72
C LYS A 313 0.14 -29.04 -4.52
N ILE A 314 1.12 -29.79 -4.03
CA ILE A 314 1.52 -31.06 -4.63
C ILE A 314 0.75 -32.20 -3.95
N SER A 315 0.14 -33.07 -4.75
CA SER A 315 -0.52 -34.29 -4.29
C SER A 315 0.19 -35.55 -4.82
N ALA A 316 0.10 -36.62 -4.03
CA ALA A 316 0.57 -37.96 -4.38
C ALA A 316 -0.42 -38.99 -3.84
N SER A 317 -0.46 -40.18 -4.44
CA SER A 317 -1.41 -41.24 -4.03
C SER A 317 -1.20 -41.79 -2.62
N THR A 318 0.00 -41.59 -2.05
CA THR A 318 0.45 -42.09 -0.75
C THR A 318 1.58 -41.20 -0.24
N SER A 319 1.71 -41.07 1.09
CA SER A 319 2.72 -40.26 1.77
C SER A 319 4.10 -40.94 1.91
N THR A 320 4.30 -42.10 1.29
CA THR A 320 5.54 -42.89 1.38
C THR A 320 6.11 -43.15 0.00
N ILE A 321 7.42 -43.33 -0.14
CA ILE A 321 8.07 -43.77 -1.37
C ILE A 321 9.07 -44.90 -1.08
N LYS A 322 8.95 -45.99 -1.84
CA LYS A 322 9.79 -47.18 -1.67
C LYS A 322 11.19 -46.95 -2.24
N VAL A 323 12.22 -47.16 -1.43
CA VAL A 323 13.63 -47.08 -1.85
C VAL A 323 13.90 -48.16 -2.91
N GLY A 324 14.48 -47.78 -4.06
CA GLY A 324 14.67 -48.67 -5.21
C GLY A 324 13.37 -49.14 -5.92
N GLY A 325 12.21 -48.66 -5.49
CA GLY A 325 10.88 -49.08 -5.95
C GLY A 325 10.47 -48.59 -7.35
N SER A 326 9.16 -48.62 -7.60
CA SER A 326 8.57 -48.04 -8.82
C SER A 326 8.44 -46.52 -8.73
N TYR A 327 8.13 -45.88 -9.85
CA TYR A 327 7.90 -44.44 -9.89
C TYR A 327 6.66 -44.05 -9.08
N LYS A 328 6.79 -42.98 -8.27
CA LYS A 328 5.67 -42.26 -7.67
C LYS A 328 5.19 -41.16 -8.61
N ASN A 329 3.87 -41.04 -8.80
CA ASN A 329 3.28 -39.93 -9.53
C ASN A 329 3.04 -38.75 -8.58
N LEU A 330 3.40 -37.56 -9.02
CA LEU A 330 3.17 -36.28 -8.36
C LEU A 330 2.35 -35.38 -9.29
N THR A 331 1.42 -34.63 -8.70
CA THR A 331 0.57 -33.69 -9.43
C THR A 331 0.54 -32.38 -8.66
N VAL A 332 0.80 -31.26 -9.34
CA VAL A 332 0.65 -29.94 -8.74
C VAL A 332 -0.64 -29.28 -9.23
N ASN A 333 -1.42 -28.75 -8.30
CA ASN A 333 -2.63 -27.97 -8.57
C ASN A 333 -2.44 -26.56 -8.00
N LEU A 334 -2.91 -25.55 -8.74
CA LEU A 334 -2.83 -24.15 -8.36
C LEU A 334 -4.22 -23.67 -7.95
N PHE A 335 -4.29 -22.97 -6.82
CA PHE A 335 -5.53 -22.45 -6.26
C PHE A 335 -5.46 -20.93 -6.13
N ASN A 336 -6.58 -20.25 -6.42
CA ASN A 336 -6.74 -18.83 -6.09
C ASN A 336 -7.09 -18.64 -4.60
N ASP A 337 -7.21 -17.39 -4.15
CA ASP A 337 -7.50 -17.08 -2.73
C ASP A 337 -8.92 -17.51 -2.29
N SER A 338 -9.81 -17.82 -3.24
CA SER A 338 -11.11 -18.44 -2.98
C SER A 338 -11.05 -19.97 -2.94
N ASN A 339 -9.84 -20.55 -2.98
CA ASN A 339 -9.56 -21.98 -3.03
C ASN A 339 -10.22 -22.69 -4.24
N GLU A 340 -10.42 -21.96 -5.34
CA GLU A 340 -10.85 -22.52 -6.63
C GLU A 340 -9.63 -23.00 -7.43
N ASP A 341 -9.76 -24.14 -8.12
CA ASP A 341 -8.68 -24.69 -8.95
C ASP A 341 -8.54 -23.90 -10.25
N ILE A 342 -7.40 -23.23 -10.42
CA ILE A 342 -7.04 -22.42 -11.58
C ILE A 342 -5.92 -23.06 -12.43
N THR A 343 -5.60 -24.34 -12.19
CA THR A 343 -4.45 -25.04 -12.80
C THR A 343 -4.43 -24.96 -14.32
N THR A 344 -5.61 -24.95 -14.97
CA THR A 344 -5.75 -24.87 -16.44
C THR A 344 -5.23 -23.55 -17.02
N GLU A 345 -5.27 -22.48 -16.25
CA GLU A 345 -4.75 -21.17 -16.66
C GLU A 345 -3.22 -21.17 -16.78
N TYR A 346 -2.54 -22.17 -16.22
CA TYR A 346 -1.08 -22.34 -16.23
C TYR A 346 -0.60 -23.43 -17.18
N SER A 347 -1.41 -23.81 -18.17
CA SER A 347 -1.04 -24.84 -19.16
C SER A 347 0.18 -24.49 -20.03
N ASP A 348 0.51 -23.20 -20.14
CA ASP A 348 1.66 -22.65 -20.84
C ASP A 348 2.86 -22.33 -19.92
N ALA A 349 2.75 -22.57 -18.62
CA ALA A 349 3.79 -22.28 -17.64
C ALA A 349 4.92 -23.34 -17.63
N THR A 350 6.09 -22.96 -17.11
CA THR A 350 7.22 -23.88 -16.91
C THR A 350 7.20 -24.45 -15.50
N PHE A 351 7.25 -25.79 -15.37
CA PHE A 351 7.22 -26.49 -14.09
C PHE A 351 8.57 -27.15 -13.79
N THR A 352 9.27 -26.63 -12.78
CA THR A 352 10.57 -27.13 -12.32
C THR A 352 10.38 -27.87 -11.01
N TRP A 353 10.84 -29.12 -10.92
CA TRP A 353 10.67 -29.97 -9.74
C TRP A 353 12.00 -30.20 -9.07
N THR A 354 12.04 -30.05 -7.74
CA THR A 354 13.24 -30.26 -6.92
C THR A 354 12.90 -31.09 -5.69
N CYS A 355 13.91 -31.75 -5.11
CA CYS A 355 13.73 -32.47 -3.86
C CYS A 355 14.96 -32.42 -2.96
N SER A 356 14.74 -32.45 -1.66
CA SER A 356 15.79 -32.44 -0.65
C SER A 356 15.54 -33.45 0.47
N ILE A 357 16.60 -33.83 1.18
CA ILE A 357 16.58 -34.62 2.42
C ILE A 357 17.45 -33.88 3.43
N ASP A 358 16.93 -33.58 4.61
CA ASP A 358 17.66 -32.85 5.67
C ASP A 358 18.31 -31.54 5.14
N ASP A 359 17.60 -30.81 4.28
CA ASP A 359 18.04 -29.60 3.57
C ASP A 359 19.22 -29.77 2.59
N GLU A 360 19.71 -30.99 2.36
CA GLU A 360 20.62 -31.31 1.27
C GLU A 360 19.85 -31.49 -0.04
N ASP A 361 20.32 -30.92 -1.14
CA ASP A 361 19.70 -31.11 -2.45
C ASP A 361 19.95 -32.54 -2.97
N TRP A 362 18.86 -33.24 -3.29
CA TRP A 362 18.83 -34.61 -3.80
C TRP A 362 18.22 -34.68 -5.20
N THR A 363 17.96 -33.54 -5.83
CA THR A 363 17.27 -33.43 -7.13
C THR A 363 17.95 -34.26 -8.22
N ASP A 364 19.28 -34.29 -8.26
CA ASP A 364 20.06 -35.05 -9.25
C ASP A 364 20.32 -36.52 -8.86
N LYS A 365 20.05 -36.89 -7.59
CA LYS A 365 20.23 -38.26 -7.08
C LYS A 365 19.01 -39.13 -7.34
N VAL A 366 17.83 -38.52 -7.52
CA VAL A 366 16.59 -39.22 -7.88
C VAL A 366 16.37 -39.24 -9.40
N THR A 367 15.60 -40.22 -9.88
CA THR A 367 15.25 -40.28 -11.30
C THR A 367 13.89 -39.63 -11.54
N TRP A 368 13.87 -38.56 -12.34
CA TRP A 368 12.65 -37.87 -12.76
C TRP A 368 12.17 -38.36 -14.13
N ARG A 369 10.86 -38.45 -14.30
CA ARG A 369 10.21 -38.73 -15.59
C ARG A 369 8.97 -37.83 -15.74
N ALA A 370 8.64 -37.46 -16.97
CA ALA A 370 7.42 -36.70 -17.26
C ALA A 370 6.15 -37.50 -16.87
N GLY A 371 5.15 -36.80 -16.36
CA GLY A 371 3.80 -37.34 -16.16
C GLY A 371 3.00 -37.42 -17.47
N THR A 372 1.69 -37.67 -17.34
CA THR A 372 0.79 -37.68 -18.51
C THR A 372 0.35 -36.26 -18.88
N GLU A 373 0.17 -35.40 -17.88
CA GLU A 373 -0.23 -34.00 -18.01
C GLU A 373 0.94 -33.04 -17.73
N TYR A 374 0.80 -31.78 -18.15
CA TYR A 374 1.84 -30.76 -18.04
C TYR A 374 2.23 -30.44 -16.58
N ASN A 375 1.28 -30.56 -15.66
CA ASN A 375 1.43 -30.33 -14.22
C ASN A 375 1.82 -31.60 -13.44
N GLN A 376 2.25 -32.67 -14.13
CA GLN A 376 2.59 -33.95 -13.51
C GLN A 376 4.06 -34.33 -13.70
N LYS A 377 4.64 -34.90 -12.64
CA LYS A 377 5.99 -35.48 -12.66
C LYS A 377 6.00 -36.83 -11.98
N LYS A 378 6.92 -37.70 -12.39
CA LYS A 378 7.15 -38.98 -11.75
C LYS A 378 8.54 -38.99 -11.14
N VAL A 379 8.65 -39.43 -9.89
CA VAL A 379 9.92 -39.53 -9.16
C VAL A 379 10.18 -40.98 -8.77
N LYS A 380 11.40 -41.45 -8.94
CA LYS A 380 11.87 -42.75 -8.45
C LYS A 380 13.12 -42.54 -7.60
N PHE A 381 13.08 -43.10 -6.40
CA PHE A 381 14.22 -43.04 -5.47
C PHE A 381 15.24 -44.15 -5.79
N PRO A 382 16.55 -43.86 -5.75
CA PRO A 382 17.60 -44.86 -5.98
C PRO A 382 17.58 -45.97 -4.91
N ASN A 383 18.33 -47.04 -5.15
CA ASN A 383 18.48 -48.12 -4.18
C ASN A 383 19.55 -47.76 -3.14
N ASP A 384 19.21 -46.85 -2.23
CA ASP A 384 20.08 -46.41 -1.12
C ASP A 384 19.40 -46.64 0.23
N THR A 385 19.70 -47.79 0.84
CA THR A 385 19.10 -48.22 2.11
C THR A 385 19.47 -47.34 3.30
N SER A 386 20.50 -46.49 3.19
CA SER A 386 20.90 -45.56 4.26
C SER A 386 19.91 -44.41 4.48
N THR A 387 19.00 -44.21 3.53
CA THR A 387 18.00 -43.13 3.54
C THR A 387 16.63 -43.59 4.03
N ILE A 388 16.46 -44.88 4.34
CA ILE A 388 15.21 -45.43 4.88
C ILE A 388 14.88 -44.75 6.22
N GLY A 389 13.62 -44.36 6.40
CA GLY A 389 13.13 -43.62 7.55
C GLY A 389 13.33 -42.11 7.48
N LYS A 390 13.96 -41.58 6.43
CA LYS A 390 14.09 -40.14 6.20
C LYS A 390 12.90 -39.57 5.40
N ILE A 391 12.75 -38.25 5.44
CA ILE A 391 11.71 -37.52 4.71
C ILE A 391 12.32 -36.88 3.47
N LEU A 392 11.81 -37.27 2.30
CA LEU A 392 12.05 -36.60 1.03
C LEU A 392 11.08 -35.42 0.90
N SER A 393 11.61 -34.21 0.94
CA SER A 393 10.85 -32.97 0.76
C SER A 393 10.82 -32.60 -0.72
N VAL A 394 9.64 -32.64 -1.35
CA VAL A 394 9.48 -32.31 -2.77
C VAL A 394 8.85 -30.94 -2.94
N LYS A 395 9.37 -30.14 -3.89
CA LYS A 395 8.83 -28.82 -4.26
C LYS A 395 8.72 -28.69 -5.77
N CYS A 396 7.84 -27.81 -6.21
CA CYS A 396 7.70 -27.40 -7.59
C CYS A 396 7.69 -25.88 -7.68
N GLU A 397 8.48 -25.33 -8.59
CA GLU A 397 8.48 -23.93 -8.99
C GLU A 397 7.80 -23.80 -10.35
N ILE A 398 6.77 -22.97 -10.41
CA ILE A 398 5.95 -22.70 -11.59
C ILE A 398 6.26 -21.29 -12.07
N VAL A 399 6.71 -21.12 -13.30
CA VAL A 399 7.05 -19.81 -13.88
C VAL A 399 6.15 -19.51 -15.07
N LYS A 400 5.39 -18.42 -14.99
CA LYS A 400 4.58 -17.86 -16.07
C LYS A 400 4.81 -16.34 -16.15
N ASP A 401 5.05 -15.80 -17.33
CA ASP A 401 5.31 -14.36 -17.54
C ASP A 401 6.40 -13.77 -16.63
N ASN A 402 7.46 -14.55 -16.36
CA ASN A 402 8.55 -14.24 -15.42
C ASN A 402 8.14 -14.07 -13.95
N LEU A 403 6.94 -14.49 -13.55
CA LEU A 403 6.49 -14.54 -12.17
C LEU A 403 6.64 -15.98 -11.61
N PRO A 404 7.53 -16.20 -10.62
CA PRO A 404 7.72 -17.51 -10.01
C PRO A 404 6.71 -17.76 -8.88
N ILE A 405 6.05 -18.92 -8.91
CA ILE A 405 5.15 -19.42 -7.87
C ILE A 405 5.79 -20.67 -7.27
N LYS A 406 5.93 -20.70 -5.94
CA LYS A 406 6.49 -21.86 -5.23
C LYS A 406 5.39 -22.69 -4.63
N SER A 407 5.47 -24.00 -4.81
CA SER A 407 4.54 -24.92 -4.16
C SER A 407 4.81 -25.05 -2.66
N GLU A 408 3.77 -25.44 -1.94
CA GLU A 408 3.92 -26.09 -0.64
C GLU A 408 4.85 -27.30 -0.77
N ILE A 409 5.53 -27.61 0.34
CA ILE A 409 6.45 -28.74 0.41
C ILE A 409 5.64 -30.01 0.64
N LEU A 410 5.80 -31.00 -0.24
CA LEU A 410 5.24 -32.34 -0.02
C LEU A 410 6.28 -33.22 0.68
N PRO A 411 6.06 -33.63 1.95
CA PRO A 411 6.90 -34.62 2.61
C PRO A 411 6.52 -36.04 2.20
N LEU A 412 7.51 -36.85 1.79
CA LEU A 412 7.35 -38.27 1.51
C LEU A 412 8.32 -39.09 2.37
N GLU A 413 7.81 -40.04 3.16
CA GLU A 413 8.64 -40.93 3.96
C GLU A 413 9.28 -42.03 3.10
N LEU A 414 10.59 -42.25 3.25
CA LEU A 414 11.34 -43.27 2.54
C LEU A 414 11.21 -44.62 3.24
N THR A 415 10.57 -45.59 2.60
CA THR A 415 10.30 -46.91 3.18
C THR A 415 11.00 -48.02 2.40
N GLU A 416 11.11 -49.20 3.03
CA GLU A 416 11.70 -50.40 2.40
C GLU A 416 10.98 -50.88 1.15
#